data_AF-A0A5R2N5W0-F1
#
_entry.id   AF-A0A5R2N5W0-F1
#
_cell.length_a   1.000
_cell.length_b   1.000
_cell.length_c   1.000
_cell.angle_alpha   90.00
_cell.angle_beta   90.00
_cell.angle_gamma   90.00
#
_symmetry.space_group_name_H-M   'P 1'
#
loop_
_entity.id
_entity.type
_entity.pdbx_description
1 polymer ?
#
loop_
_entity_poly.entity_id
_entity_poly.type
_entity_poly.pdbx_seq_one_letter_code
_entity_poly.pdbx_strand_id
1 'polypeptide(L)'
;GNSVNRVFGILNGTCNYILTRMEAEGVSFDVVLKDAQRLGYAEADPTFDIEGHDTAHKLSILTSLAFGTRIAANDIYMEGISNITQADIRAAGDLGYRIKLLGVAQRTESGIEQRVHPTMVPTASVIAQVHGVTNAVAIETDILGELLLSGPGAGGNATASAVIGDVADIAKSRPGFQHGPVFGRPAKELKPYRKAQMRS
;
A
#
# COMPACT_ATOMS: atom_id res chain seq x y z
N GLY A 1 -14.78 14.62 12.64
CA GLY A 1 -14.26 13.36 12.06
C GLY A 1 -13.06 12.92 12.86
N ASN A 2 -12.63 11.66 12.68
CA ASN A 2 -11.42 11.13 13.33
C ASN A 2 -10.15 11.70 12.71
N SER A 3 -9.10 11.84 13.51
CA SER A 3 -7.75 12.18 13.02
C SER A 3 -7.03 10.91 12.63
N VAL A 4 -6.50 10.85 11.41
CA VAL A 4 -5.67 9.73 10.97
C VAL A 4 -4.26 9.90 11.56
N ASN A 5 -3.80 8.88 12.27
CA ASN A 5 -2.46 8.80 12.84
C ASN A 5 -1.50 8.07 11.89
N ARG A 6 -1.99 7.01 11.25
CA ARG A 6 -1.20 6.16 10.35
C ARG A 6 -2.08 5.55 9.28
N VAL A 7 -1.54 5.43 8.07
CA VAL A 7 -2.08 4.61 6.98
C VAL A 7 -0.99 3.65 6.56
N PHE A 8 -1.32 2.38 6.43
CA PHE A 8 -0.39 1.40 5.90
C PHE A 8 -1.12 0.34 5.07
N GLY A 9 -0.42 -0.35 4.19
CA GLY A 9 -1.10 -1.32 3.35
C GLY A 9 -0.21 -2.15 2.44
N ILE A 10 -0.81 -3.24 1.98
CA ILE A 10 -0.31 -4.06 0.88
C ILE A 10 -0.94 -3.46 -0.39
N LEU A 11 -0.14 -2.71 -1.15
CA LEU A 11 -0.65 -1.89 -2.27
C LEU A 11 -0.32 -2.48 -3.65
N ASN A 12 0.50 -3.54 -3.68
CA ASN A 12 0.92 -4.22 -4.90
C ASN A 12 0.63 -5.73 -4.81
N GLY A 13 -0.28 -6.19 -5.67
CA GLY A 13 -0.72 -7.58 -5.70
C GLY A 13 0.36 -8.55 -6.16
N THR A 14 1.25 -8.12 -7.06
CA THR A 14 2.36 -8.94 -7.58
C THR A 14 3.35 -9.30 -6.47
N CYS A 15 3.79 -8.31 -5.70
CA CYS A 15 4.66 -8.51 -4.54
C CYS A 15 3.99 -9.37 -3.46
N ASN A 16 2.70 -9.14 -3.17
CA ASN A 16 1.99 -9.94 -2.18
C ASN A 16 1.82 -11.40 -2.65
N TYR A 17 1.57 -11.62 -3.94
CA TYR A 17 1.50 -12.95 -4.53
C TYR A 17 2.83 -13.68 -4.42
N ILE A 18 3.93 -12.99 -4.75
CA ILE A 18 5.28 -13.57 -4.67
C ILE A 18 5.60 -14.01 -3.25
N LEU A 19 5.49 -13.10 -2.27
CA LEU A 19 5.77 -13.39 -0.86
C LEU A 19 4.85 -14.50 -0.30
N THR A 20 3.57 -14.50 -0.68
CA THR A 20 2.61 -15.54 -0.26
C THR A 20 3.03 -16.92 -0.77
N ARG A 21 3.44 -17.04 -2.04
CA ARG A 21 3.85 -18.34 -2.60
C ARG A 21 5.20 -18.80 -2.08
N MET A 22 6.15 -17.89 -1.92
CA MET A 22 7.44 -18.21 -1.29
C MET A 22 7.25 -18.81 0.10
N GLU A 23 6.35 -18.23 0.90
CA GLU A 23 5.96 -18.75 2.23
C GLU A 23 5.24 -20.10 2.14
N ALA A 24 4.18 -20.21 1.33
CA ALA A 24 3.32 -21.39 1.31
C ALA A 24 4.00 -22.63 0.70
N GLU A 25 4.86 -22.45 -0.30
CA GLU A 25 5.40 -23.56 -1.10
C GLU A 25 6.89 -23.80 -0.86
N GLY A 26 7.57 -22.94 -0.10
CA GLY A 26 8.98 -23.15 0.18
C GLY A 26 9.91 -22.88 -1.00
N VAL A 27 9.44 -22.22 -2.07
CA VAL A 27 10.21 -21.93 -3.31
C VAL A 27 10.89 -20.56 -3.32
N SER A 28 11.94 -20.40 -4.11
CA SER A 28 12.70 -19.14 -4.20
C SER A 28 11.99 -18.02 -4.96
N PHE A 29 12.40 -16.78 -4.71
CA PHE A 29 11.91 -15.58 -5.40
C PHE A 29 11.91 -15.74 -6.92
N ASP A 30 13.04 -16.15 -7.52
CA ASP A 30 13.19 -16.28 -8.98
C ASP A 30 12.19 -17.28 -9.60
N VAL A 31 11.89 -18.37 -8.89
CA VAL A 31 10.93 -19.38 -9.36
C VAL A 31 9.52 -18.78 -9.37
N VAL A 32 9.14 -18.11 -8.28
CA VAL A 32 7.81 -17.51 -8.16
C VAL A 32 7.64 -16.34 -9.11
N LEU A 33 8.68 -15.53 -9.33
CA LEU A 33 8.65 -14.41 -10.27
C LEU A 33 8.40 -14.90 -11.70
N LYS A 34 9.11 -15.95 -12.14
CA LYS A 34 8.87 -16.56 -13.47
C LYS A 34 7.44 -17.09 -13.61
N ASP A 35 6.91 -17.68 -12.56
CA ASP A 35 5.51 -18.12 -12.55
C ASP A 35 4.52 -16.95 -12.58
N ALA A 36 4.79 -15.88 -11.83
CA ALA A 36 3.97 -14.67 -11.83
C ALA A 36 3.92 -14.04 -13.23
N GLN A 37 5.05 -14.03 -13.95
CA GLN A 37 5.13 -13.57 -15.34
C GLN A 37 4.29 -14.45 -16.28
N ARG A 38 4.42 -15.77 -16.17
CA ARG A 38 3.64 -16.73 -16.98
C ARG A 38 2.14 -16.61 -16.75
N LEU A 39 1.71 -16.29 -15.53
CA LEU A 39 0.32 -16.10 -15.15
C LEU A 39 -0.21 -14.69 -15.46
N GLY A 40 0.65 -13.78 -15.93
CA GLY A 40 0.29 -12.39 -16.24
C GLY A 40 0.09 -11.50 -15.01
N TYR A 41 0.59 -11.90 -13.84
CA TYR A 41 0.63 -11.05 -12.65
C TYR A 41 1.82 -10.08 -12.65
N ALA A 42 2.93 -10.45 -13.29
CA ALA A 42 4.10 -9.60 -13.44
C ALA A 42 4.41 -9.38 -14.93
N GLU A 43 4.87 -8.19 -15.30
CA GLU A 43 5.37 -7.92 -16.65
C GLU A 43 6.76 -8.53 -16.87
N ALA A 44 7.23 -8.53 -18.12
CA ALA A 44 8.56 -9.01 -18.47
C ALA A 44 9.67 -8.23 -17.74
N ASP A 45 9.48 -6.92 -17.58
CA ASP A 45 10.24 -6.09 -16.66
C ASP A 45 9.38 -5.78 -15.42
N PRO A 46 9.58 -6.51 -14.31
CA PRO A 46 8.76 -6.36 -13.10
C PRO A 46 9.30 -5.29 -12.14
N THR A 47 10.34 -4.53 -12.52
CA THR A 47 11.08 -3.62 -11.62
C THR A 47 10.15 -2.65 -10.89
N PHE A 48 9.14 -2.13 -11.60
CA PHE A 48 8.19 -1.16 -11.03
C PHE A 48 7.36 -1.74 -9.86
N ASP A 49 7.09 -3.04 -9.90
CA ASP A 49 6.39 -3.76 -8.82
C ASP A 49 7.37 -4.17 -7.72
N ILE A 50 8.41 -4.94 -8.07
CA ILE A 50 9.25 -5.65 -7.09
C ILE A 50 10.21 -4.72 -6.32
N GLU A 51 10.55 -3.56 -6.88
CA GLU A 51 11.33 -2.51 -6.20
C GLU A 51 10.44 -1.49 -5.46
N GLY A 52 9.12 -1.70 -5.46
CA GLY A 52 8.18 -0.95 -4.63
C GLY A 52 7.69 0.38 -5.19
N HIS A 53 8.02 0.73 -6.45
CA HIS A 53 7.62 2.00 -7.07
C HIS A 53 6.09 2.15 -7.18
N ASP A 54 5.37 1.10 -7.60
CA ASP A 54 3.90 1.11 -7.65
C ASP A 54 3.30 1.36 -6.25
N THR A 55 3.85 0.69 -5.23
CA THR A 55 3.42 0.88 -3.84
C THR A 55 3.70 2.31 -3.37
N ALA A 56 4.84 2.91 -3.73
CA ALA A 56 5.18 4.27 -3.35
C ALA A 56 4.26 5.31 -4.01
N HIS A 57 3.92 5.15 -5.29
CA HIS A 57 2.97 6.03 -5.95
C HIS A 57 1.60 5.98 -5.27
N LYS A 58 1.07 4.78 -5.01
CA LYS A 58 -0.20 4.59 -4.29
C LYS A 58 -0.14 5.18 -2.88
N LEU A 59 0.95 4.93 -2.16
CA LEU A 59 1.17 5.47 -0.82
C LEU A 59 1.17 7.01 -0.82
N SER A 60 1.81 7.65 -1.80
CA SER A 60 1.87 9.11 -1.88
C SER A 60 0.47 9.76 -1.99
N ILE A 61 -0.45 9.13 -2.71
CA ILE A 61 -1.85 9.57 -2.83
C ILE A 61 -2.60 9.33 -1.51
N LEU A 62 -2.41 8.16 -0.89
CA LEU A 62 -3.01 7.84 0.41
C LEU A 62 -2.53 8.81 1.51
N THR A 63 -1.25 9.18 1.53
CA THR A 63 -0.70 10.21 2.42
C THR A 63 -1.42 11.54 2.23
N SER A 64 -1.60 11.99 0.99
CA SER A 64 -2.32 13.22 0.66
C SER A 64 -3.77 13.19 1.16
N LEU A 65 -4.47 12.07 0.95
CA LEU A 65 -5.84 11.86 1.42
C LEU A 65 -5.93 11.90 2.96
N ALA A 66 -5.06 11.14 3.64
CA ALA A 66 -5.07 10.97 5.09
C ALA A 66 -4.68 12.24 5.85
N PHE A 67 -3.63 12.93 5.39
CA PHE A 67 -3.00 14.01 6.16
C PHE A 67 -3.22 15.40 5.56
N GLY A 68 -3.80 15.50 4.36
CA GLY A 68 -4.11 16.77 3.72
C GLY A 68 -2.89 17.50 3.18
N THR A 69 -1.88 16.77 2.75
CA THR A 69 -0.64 17.31 2.18
C THR A 69 -0.62 17.17 0.67
N ARG A 70 0.19 17.99 0.00
CA ARG A 70 0.54 17.77 -1.41
C ARG A 70 1.27 16.44 -1.58
N ILE A 71 1.13 15.85 -2.76
CA ILE A 71 1.81 14.60 -3.13
C ILE A 71 3.32 14.82 -3.10
N ALA A 72 4.04 13.89 -2.46
CA ALA A 72 5.49 13.93 -2.30
C ALA A 72 6.09 12.53 -2.52
N ALA A 73 5.88 11.96 -3.71
CA ALA A 73 6.34 10.61 -4.05
C ALA A 73 7.87 10.47 -4.01
N ASN A 74 8.60 11.53 -4.38
CA ASN A 74 10.07 11.55 -4.36
C ASN A 74 10.67 11.53 -2.95
N ASP A 75 9.87 11.77 -1.91
CA ASP A 75 10.32 11.79 -0.51
C ASP A 75 10.14 10.45 0.22
N ILE A 76 9.62 9.43 -0.48
CA ILE A 76 9.34 8.10 0.07
C ILE A 76 10.61 7.25 0.06
N TYR A 77 10.97 6.71 1.23
CA TYR A 77 11.99 5.66 1.29
C TYR A 77 11.45 4.37 0.68
N MET A 78 12.24 3.70 -0.17
CA MET A 78 11.80 2.48 -0.87
C MET A 78 12.87 1.39 -0.76
N GLU A 79 12.42 0.19 -0.45
CA GLU A 79 13.15 -1.07 -0.55
C GLU A 79 12.20 -2.13 -1.12
N GLY A 80 12.68 -2.84 -2.14
CA GLY A 80 11.92 -3.90 -2.82
C GLY A 80 11.88 -5.22 -2.07
N ILE A 81 11.34 -6.25 -2.73
CA ILE A 81 11.30 -7.63 -2.24
C ILE A 81 12.36 -8.54 -2.89
N SER A 82 13.14 -8.03 -3.83
CA SER A 82 14.11 -8.79 -4.64
C SER A 82 15.21 -9.47 -3.81
N ASN A 83 15.55 -8.91 -2.65
CA ASN A 83 16.55 -9.48 -1.74
C ASN A 83 15.98 -10.45 -0.70
N ILE A 84 14.66 -10.69 -0.69
CA ILE A 84 14.04 -11.57 0.31
C ILE A 84 14.31 -13.03 -0.04
N THR A 85 14.88 -13.76 0.91
CA THR A 85 15.24 -15.17 0.73
C THR A 85 14.28 -16.10 1.47
N GLN A 86 14.36 -17.39 1.13
CA GLN A 86 13.65 -18.42 1.88
C GLN A 86 14.14 -18.61 3.31
N ALA A 87 15.39 -18.21 3.61
CA ALA A 87 15.87 -18.21 4.98
C ALA A 87 15.17 -17.13 5.80
N ASP A 88 14.98 -15.94 5.24
CA ASP A 88 14.28 -14.82 5.89
C ASP A 88 12.82 -15.17 6.19
N ILE A 89 12.12 -15.77 5.22
CA ILE A 89 10.72 -16.19 5.38
C ILE A 89 10.58 -17.26 6.46
N ARG A 90 11.46 -18.26 6.49
CA ARG A 90 11.44 -19.29 7.55
C ARG A 90 11.71 -18.68 8.91
N ALA A 91 12.74 -17.84 9.02
CA ALA A 91 13.07 -17.18 10.28
C ALA A 91 11.93 -16.28 10.79
N ALA A 92 11.27 -15.53 9.91
CA ALA A 92 10.09 -14.76 10.27
C ALA A 92 8.95 -15.67 10.77
N GLY A 93 8.70 -16.79 10.09
CA GLY A 93 7.70 -17.78 10.49
C GLY A 93 7.96 -18.38 11.87
N ASP A 94 9.21 -18.76 12.17
CA ASP A 94 9.62 -19.29 13.48
C ASP A 94 9.41 -18.28 14.62
N LEU A 95 9.47 -16.98 14.31
CA LEU A 95 9.22 -15.88 15.25
C LEU A 95 7.74 -15.49 15.34
N GLY A 96 6.84 -16.14 14.59
CA GLY A 96 5.40 -15.84 14.57
C GLY A 96 5.02 -14.64 13.69
N TYR A 97 5.84 -14.30 12.70
CA TYR A 97 5.62 -13.20 11.75
C TYR A 97 5.49 -13.71 10.31
N ARG A 98 4.90 -12.87 9.46
CA ARG A 98 4.95 -13.00 7.99
C ARG A 98 5.66 -11.80 7.39
N ILE A 99 6.33 -11.98 6.26
CA ILE A 99 6.93 -10.87 5.51
C ILE A 99 5.90 -10.32 4.52
N LYS A 100 5.67 -9.01 4.54
CA LYS A 100 4.81 -8.28 3.60
C LYS A 100 5.51 -7.03 3.10
N LEU A 101 5.39 -6.70 1.82
CA LEU A 101 5.78 -5.37 1.32
C LEU A 101 4.69 -4.37 1.74
N LEU A 102 5.00 -3.49 2.68
CA LEU A 102 4.07 -2.49 3.16
C LEU A 102 4.48 -1.10 2.72
N GLY A 103 3.51 -0.34 2.19
CA GLY A 103 3.59 1.12 2.21
C GLY A 103 3.08 1.64 3.54
N VAL A 104 3.83 2.51 4.21
CA VAL A 104 3.49 3.08 5.53
C VAL A 104 3.65 4.59 5.48
N ALA A 105 2.60 5.31 5.86
CA ALA A 105 2.62 6.73 6.10
C ALA A 105 2.15 7.04 7.52
N GLN A 106 2.98 7.71 8.32
CA GLN A 106 2.71 7.93 9.73
C GLN A 106 2.94 9.38 10.12
N ARG A 107 1.97 9.98 10.80
CA ARG A 107 2.12 11.30 11.40
C ARG A 107 3.04 11.20 12.61
N THR A 108 4.04 12.07 12.68
CA THR A 108 4.94 12.25 13.81
C THR A 108 4.86 13.69 14.31
N GLU A 109 5.57 13.99 15.39
CA GLU A 109 5.69 15.35 15.92
C GLU A 109 6.40 16.30 14.94
N SER A 110 7.34 15.79 14.14
CA SER A 110 8.19 16.59 13.25
C SER A 110 7.69 16.67 11.81
N GLY A 111 6.82 15.75 11.39
CA GLY A 111 6.32 15.68 10.02
C GLY A 111 5.54 14.40 9.75
N ILE A 112 5.55 13.96 8.50
CA ILE A 112 5.01 12.67 8.09
C ILE A 112 6.17 11.79 7.63
N GLU A 113 6.24 10.58 8.15
CA GLU A 113 7.13 9.53 7.65
C GLU A 113 6.41 8.83 6.49
N GLN A 114 7.14 8.52 5.41
CA GLN A 114 6.66 7.68 4.32
C GLN A 114 7.74 6.67 3.93
N ARG A 115 7.38 5.39 3.92
CA ARG A 115 8.28 4.30 3.54
C ARG A 115 7.55 3.14 2.86
N VAL A 116 8.25 2.45 1.98
CA VAL A 116 7.86 1.19 1.34
C VAL A 116 8.99 0.21 1.57
N HIS A 117 8.76 -0.88 2.27
CA HIS A 117 9.77 -1.92 2.45
C HIS A 117 9.16 -3.24 2.96
N PRO A 118 9.88 -4.37 2.82
CA PRO A 118 9.52 -5.62 3.47
C PRO A 118 9.41 -5.43 4.99
N THR A 119 8.30 -5.87 5.56
CA THR A 119 7.98 -5.71 6.97
C THR A 119 7.52 -7.03 7.56
N MET A 120 8.05 -7.38 8.73
CA MET A 120 7.53 -8.49 9.53
C MET A 120 6.23 -8.06 10.21
N VAL A 121 5.12 -8.71 9.87
CA VAL A 121 3.79 -8.48 10.46
C VAL A 121 3.41 -9.68 11.33
N PRO A 122 2.90 -9.47 12.57
CA PRO A 122 2.47 -10.56 13.42
C PRO A 122 1.42 -11.42 12.71
N THR A 123 1.58 -12.74 12.76
CA THR A 123 0.63 -13.69 12.15
C THR A 123 -0.79 -13.51 12.67
N ALA A 124 -0.98 -13.06 13.92
CA ALA A 124 -2.29 -12.77 14.50
C ALA A 124 -2.99 -11.51 13.93
N SER A 125 -2.28 -10.65 13.20
CA SER A 125 -2.86 -9.42 12.64
C SER A 125 -3.69 -9.69 11.38
N VAL A 126 -4.75 -8.90 11.16
CA VAL A 126 -5.64 -9.09 10.00
C VAL A 126 -4.90 -8.84 8.69
N ILE A 127 -3.98 -7.87 8.65
CA ILE A 127 -3.18 -7.59 7.44
C ILE A 127 -2.25 -8.75 7.07
N ALA A 128 -1.77 -9.55 8.04
CA ALA A 128 -0.96 -10.72 7.76
C ALA A 128 -1.73 -11.82 7.02
N GLN A 129 -3.06 -11.85 7.19
CA GLN A 129 -3.97 -12.82 6.56
C GLN A 129 -4.38 -12.44 5.12
N VAL A 130 -3.85 -11.32 4.60
CA VAL A 130 -4.11 -10.89 3.22
C VAL A 130 -3.14 -11.62 2.30
N HIS A 131 -3.67 -12.51 1.47
CA HIS A 131 -2.88 -13.43 0.63
C HIS A 131 -3.09 -13.22 -0.87
N GLY A 132 -2.15 -13.76 -1.64
CA GLY A 132 -2.22 -13.78 -3.11
C GLY A 132 -2.15 -12.37 -3.69
N VAL A 133 -2.96 -12.09 -4.71
CA VAL A 133 -3.00 -10.80 -5.41
C VAL A 133 -3.87 -9.74 -4.71
N THR A 134 -4.36 -10.04 -3.51
CA THR A 134 -5.26 -9.16 -2.74
C THR A 134 -4.48 -7.99 -2.18
N ASN A 135 -5.04 -6.78 -2.32
CA ASN A 135 -4.54 -5.57 -1.68
C ASN A 135 -5.29 -5.29 -0.39
N ALA A 136 -4.66 -4.57 0.52
CA ALA A 136 -5.31 -4.07 1.72
C ALA A 136 -4.75 -2.72 2.18
N VAL A 137 -5.63 -1.88 2.74
CA VAL A 137 -5.28 -0.59 3.34
C VAL A 137 -5.84 -0.56 4.75
N ALA A 138 -4.95 -0.36 5.72
CA ALA A 138 -5.26 -0.13 7.12
C ALA A 138 -5.15 1.36 7.44
N ILE A 139 -6.12 1.87 8.19
CA ILE A 139 -6.19 3.26 8.66
C ILE A 139 -6.31 3.23 10.17
N GLU A 140 -5.31 3.76 10.86
CA GLU A 140 -5.34 3.95 12.31
C GLU A 140 -5.74 5.38 12.64
N THR A 141 -6.71 5.50 13.55
CA THR A 141 -7.27 6.79 13.96
C THR A 141 -7.19 7.02 15.46
N ASP A 142 -7.43 8.26 15.88
CA ASP A 142 -7.44 8.68 17.28
C ASP A 142 -8.54 8.04 18.13
N ILE A 143 -9.75 7.85 17.59
CA ILE A 143 -10.91 7.40 18.38
C ILE A 143 -11.46 6.05 17.90
N LEU A 144 -11.59 5.84 16.59
CA LEU A 144 -12.22 4.64 16.03
C LEU A 144 -11.30 3.40 16.06
N GLY A 145 -10.01 3.59 16.31
CA GLY A 145 -9.00 2.53 16.25
C GLY A 145 -8.58 2.24 14.81
N GLU A 146 -8.33 0.96 14.52
CA GLU A 146 -7.87 0.46 13.22
C GLU A 146 -9.06 0.01 12.34
N LEU A 147 -9.10 0.50 11.11
CA LEU A 147 -9.98 0.01 10.04
C LEU A 147 -9.14 -0.64 8.95
N LEU A 148 -9.56 -1.82 8.47
CA LEU A 148 -8.94 -2.49 7.33
C LEU A 148 -9.93 -2.61 6.17
N LEU A 149 -9.50 -2.18 4.99
CA LEU A 149 -10.20 -2.37 3.71
C LEU A 149 -9.37 -3.35 2.88
N SER A 150 -9.99 -4.41 2.35
CA SER A 150 -9.32 -5.44 1.57
C SER A 150 -10.12 -5.78 0.31
N GLY A 151 -9.42 -6.01 -0.79
CA GLY A 151 -10.04 -6.31 -2.08
C GLY A 151 -9.05 -6.46 -3.22
N PRO A 152 -9.53 -6.73 -4.45
CA PRO A 152 -8.68 -6.81 -5.62
C PRO A 152 -8.03 -5.45 -5.91
N GLY A 153 -6.70 -5.44 -6.03
CA GLY A 153 -5.91 -4.23 -6.31
C GLY A 153 -5.74 -3.88 -7.78
N ALA A 154 -6.09 -4.81 -8.67
CA ALA A 154 -5.96 -4.71 -10.12
C ALA A 154 -6.99 -5.62 -10.81
N GLY A 155 -7.03 -5.56 -12.14
CA GLY A 155 -7.91 -6.37 -12.99
C GLY A 155 -9.03 -5.54 -13.63
N GLY A 156 -9.40 -5.90 -14.87
CA GLY A 156 -10.28 -5.08 -15.71
C GLY A 156 -11.59 -4.66 -15.05
N ASN A 157 -12.31 -5.61 -14.42
CA ASN A 157 -13.58 -5.32 -13.75
C ASN A 157 -13.40 -4.45 -12.50
N ALA A 158 -12.37 -4.69 -11.69
CA ALA A 158 -12.10 -3.91 -10.48
C ALA A 158 -11.76 -2.46 -10.84
N THR A 159 -10.88 -2.25 -11.82
CA THR A 159 -10.51 -0.93 -12.32
C THR A 159 -11.70 -0.22 -12.98
N ALA A 160 -12.47 -0.93 -13.82
CA ALA A 160 -13.66 -0.36 -14.45
C ALA A 160 -14.71 0.07 -13.41
N SER A 161 -14.91 -0.73 -12.35
CA SER A 161 -15.82 -0.39 -11.26
C SER A 161 -15.41 0.91 -10.55
N ALA A 162 -14.12 1.12 -10.29
CA ALA A 162 -13.62 2.34 -9.67
C ALA A 162 -13.85 3.56 -10.57
N VAL A 163 -13.51 3.45 -11.87
CA VAL A 163 -13.71 4.53 -12.86
C VAL A 163 -15.19 4.90 -13.01
N ILE A 164 -16.08 3.90 -13.08
CA ILE A 164 -17.54 4.13 -13.16
C ILE A 164 -18.04 4.81 -11.89
N GLY A 165 -17.52 4.45 -10.71
CA GLY A 165 -17.81 5.12 -9.45
C GLY A 165 -17.50 6.62 -9.52
N ASP A 166 -16.28 6.97 -9.94
CA ASP A 166 -15.87 8.38 -10.08
C ASP A 166 -16.74 9.13 -11.10
N VAL A 167 -17.05 8.52 -12.25
CA VAL A 167 -17.95 9.12 -13.25
C VAL A 167 -19.34 9.35 -12.67
N ALA A 168 -19.88 8.41 -11.90
CA ALA A 168 -21.18 8.56 -11.25
C ALA A 168 -21.17 9.69 -10.20
N ASP A 169 -20.09 9.82 -9.43
CA ASP A 169 -19.93 10.90 -8.45
C ASP A 169 -19.82 12.27 -9.11
N ILE A 170 -19.10 12.36 -10.24
CA ILE A 170 -19.05 13.57 -11.09
C ILE A 170 -20.44 13.89 -11.65
N ALA A 171 -21.17 12.89 -12.17
CA ALA A 171 -22.49 13.10 -12.75
C ALA A 171 -23.54 13.55 -11.71
N LYS A 172 -23.39 13.13 -10.44
CA LYS A 172 -24.22 13.60 -9.31
C LYS A 172 -23.83 14.99 -8.82
N SER A 173 -22.67 15.52 -9.20
CA SER A 173 -22.23 16.85 -8.80
C SER A 173 -23.10 17.93 -9.46
N ARG A 174 -23.52 18.94 -8.69
CA ARG A 174 -24.28 20.10 -9.19
C ARG A 174 -23.41 21.36 -9.12
N PRO A 175 -23.64 22.39 -9.96
CA PRO A 175 -22.95 23.67 -9.83
C PRO A 175 -23.07 24.22 -8.40
N GLY A 176 -21.93 24.42 -7.72
CA GLY A 176 -21.88 24.83 -6.30
C GLY A 176 -21.90 23.69 -5.27
N PHE A 177 -22.06 22.44 -5.69
CA PHE A 177 -22.09 21.24 -4.85
C PHE A 177 -21.33 20.09 -5.52
N GLN A 178 -20.00 20.13 -5.43
CA GLN A 178 -19.17 18.95 -5.71
C GLN A 178 -19.37 17.96 -4.55
N HIS A 179 -19.77 16.71 -4.84
CA HIS A 179 -19.81 15.65 -3.84
C HIS A 179 -18.37 15.28 -3.46
N GLY A 180 -17.81 16.01 -2.49
CA GLY A 180 -16.46 15.78 -1.99
C GLY A 180 -15.36 16.21 -2.97
N PRO A 181 -14.42 17.07 -2.57
CA PRO A 181 -13.22 17.29 -3.36
C PRO A 181 -12.35 16.02 -3.41
N VAL A 182 -11.58 15.83 -4.50
CA VAL A 182 -10.81 14.60 -4.82
C VAL A 182 -9.97 14.06 -3.64
N PHE A 183 -9.41 14.95 -2.80
CA PHE A 183 -8.60 14.56 -1.64
C PHE A 183 -9.37 14.53 -0.31
N GLY A 184 -10.70 14.48 -0.35
CA GLY A 184 -11.55 14.80 0.81
C GLY A 184 -11.46 16.28 1.26
N ARG A 185 -10.56 17.07 0.64
CA ARG A 185 -10.46 18.54 0.75
C ARG A 185 -10.06 19.18 -0.59
N PRO A 186 -10.37 20.47 -0.84
CA PRO A 186 -10.00 21.15 -2.09
C PRO A 186 -8.49 21.11 -2.32
N ALA A 187 -8.06 20.86 -3.57
CA ALA A 187 -6.63 20.73 -3.90
C ALA A 187 -5.82 22.00 -3.53
N LYS A 188 -6.43 23.17 -3.63
CA LYS A 188 -5.84 24.47 -3.23
C LYS A 188 -5.56 24.59 -1.72
N GLU A 189 -6.21 23.77 -0.89
CA GLU A 189 -6.06 23.74 0.57
C GLU A 189 -5.04 22.70 1.06
N LEU A 190 -4.42 21.93 0.14
CA LEU A 190 -3.38 20.98 0.48
C LEU A 190 -2.12 21.71 0.98
N LYS A 191 -1.69 21.35 2.19
CA LYS A 191 -0.48 21.88 2.81
C LYS A 191 0.76 21.29 2.14
N PRO A 192 1.89 22.01 2.08
CA PRO A 192 3.17 21.40 1.70
C PRO A 192 3.46 20.17 2.55
N TYR A 193 3.95 19.11 1.92
CA TYR A 193 4.44 17.94 2.66
C TYR A 193 5.65 18.33 3.51
N ARG A 194 5.71 17.82 4.73
CA ARG A 194 6.84 18.00 5.64
C ARG A 194 7.36 16.61 6.03
N LYS A 195 8.53 16.24 5.53
CA LYS A 195 9.19 14.98 5.87
C LYS A 195 9.50 14.95 7.37
N ALA A 196 9.17 13.84 8.02
CA ALA A 196 9.58 13.60 9.40
C ALA A 196 11.12 13.54 9.52
N GLN A 197 11.66 14.07 10.61
CA GLN A 197 13.06 13.88 10.96
C GLN A 197 13.27 12.42 11.40
N MET A 198 14.27 11.75 10.83
CA MET A 198 14.65 10.42 11.32
C MET A 198 15.17 10.56 12.76
N ARG A 199 14.59 9.80 13.69
CA ARG A 199 15.21 9.62 15.01
C ARG A 199 16.44 8.73 14.80
N SER A 200 17.61 9.35 14.88
CA SER A 200 18.90 8.65 15.02
C SER A 200 18.93 7.80 16.29
#